data_AF-A0A2M7IYE5-F1
#
_entry.id   AF-A0A2M7IYE5-F1
#
_cell.length_a   1.000
_cell.length_b   1.000
_cell.length_c   1.000
_cell.angle_alpha   90.00
_cell.angle_beta   90.00
_cell.angle_gamma   90.00
#
_symmetry.space_group_name_H-M   'P 1'
#
loop_
_entity.id
_entity.type
_entity.pdbx_description
1 polymer ?
#
loop_
_entity_poly.entity_id
_entity_poly.type
_entity_poly.pdbx_seq_one_letter_code
_entity_poly.pdbx_strand_id
1 'polypeptide(L)'
;MSQTPNFDRAINEILAEIKPHQKTCPQCGSVFDIFQEDIEFYKMFKVPPPTLCPACRLQRRMGYRNNLWPIFYKKTCSAPGHHEKVISSHAEDDPIKIYDYNFWHSDAWEPMDFGRNYNFTENFFSQFKDFAWYIPHVSLYKDPKGVNSDYVLSGLQPKNCYYSTVP
;
A
#
# COMPACT_ATOMS: atom_id res chain seq x y z
N MET A 1 2.51 25.62 3.81
CA MET A 1 1.32 25.76 2.95
C MET A 1 1.64 25.15 1.60
N SER A 2 0.69 24.45 0.97
CA SER A 2 0.92 23.85 -0.34
C SER A 2 1.34 24.93 -1.35
N GLN A 3 2.30 24.65 -2.23
CA GLN A 3 2.70 25.57 -3.31
C GLN A 3 1.98 25.18 -4.60
N THR A 4 0.69 24.86 -4.53
CA THR A 4 -0.08 24.30 -5.65
C THR A 4 -1.31 25.16 -5.95
N PRO A 5 -1.17 26.26 -6.73
CA PRO A 5 -2.23 27.24 -6.94
C PRO A 5 -3.51 26.66 -7.53
N ASN A 6 -3.38 25.70 -8.45
CA ASN A 6 -4.52 25.04 -9.09
C ASN A 6 -5.30 24.17 -8.10
N PHE A 7 -4.60 23.48 -7.19
CA PHE A 7 -5.21 22.67 -6.15
C PHE A 7 -5.91 23.54 -5.11
N ASP A 8 -5.23 24.60 -4.64
CA ASP A 8 -5.80 25.51 -3.66
C ASP A 8 -7.07 26.19 -4.19
N ARG A 9 -7.09 26.59 -5.46
CA ARG A 9 -8.30 27.14 -6.10
C ARG A 9 -9.45 26.13 -6.09
N ALA A 10 -9.23 24.92 -6.59
CA ALA A 10 -10.26 23.90 -6.69
C ALA A 10 -10.81 23.48 -5.30
N ILE A 11 -9.94 23.39 -4.30
CA ILE A 11 -10.33 23.05 -2.93
C ILE A 11 -11.13 24.18 -2.29
N ASN A 12 -10.73 25.44 -2.48
CA ASN A 12 -11.45 26.57 -1.93
C ASN A 12 -12.87 26.70 -2.52
N GLU A 13 -13.04 26.41 -3.82
CA GLU A 13 -14.36 26.36 -4.46
C GLU A 13 -15.25 25.29 -3.80
N ILE A 14 -14.72 24.08 -3.59
CA ILE A 14 -15.44 22.98 -2.94
C ILE A 14 -15.80 23.31 -1.48
N LEU A 15 -14.88 23.92 -0.73
CA LEU A 15 -15.06 24.21 0.71
C LEU A 15 -15.96 25.42 1.00
N ALA A 16 -16.16 26.31 0.02
CA ALA A 16 -17.02 27.48 0.17
C ALA A 16 -18.52 27.09 0.22
N GLU A 17 -18.91 26.03 -0.49
CA GLU A 17 -20.32 25.66 -0.67
C GLU A 17 -20.83 24.61 0.34
N ILE A 18 -19.91 23.99 1.10
CA ILE A 18 -20.26 22.88 1.99
C ILE A 18 -21.00 23.37 3.24
N LYS A 19 -22.19 22.80 3.45
CA LYS A 19 -23.02 22.90 4.66
C LYS A 19 -23.25 21.50 5.25
N PRO A 20 -23.64 21.38 6.53
CA PRO A 20 -24.03 20.09 7.10
C PRO A 20 -25.15 19.46 6.29
N HIS A 21 -24.95 18.22 5.84
CA HIS A 21 -25.92 17.50 5.02
C HIS A 21 -25.74 15.98 5.14
N GLN A 22 -26.78 15.26 4.73
CA GLN A 22 -26.74 13.81 4.55
C GLN A 22 -26.30 13.46 3.14
N LYS A 23 -25.43 12.47 3.03
CA LYS A 23 -24.92 11.96 1.76
C LYS A 23 -25.15 10.47 1.66
N THR A 24 -25.60 10.02 0.49
CA THR A 24 -25.74 8.60 0.19
C THR A 24 -24.44 8.06 -0.39
N CYS A 25 -23.93 6.97 0.17
CA CYS A 25 -22.71 6.32 -0.32
C CYS A 25 -22.96 5.63 -1.67
N PRO A 26 -22.22 5.96 -2.74
CA PRO A 26 -22.42 5.33 -4.05
C PRO A 26 -21.99 3.85 -4.08
N GLN A 27 -21.20 3.38 -3.11
CA GLN A 27 -20.69 2.00 -3.08
C GLN A 27 -21.61 1.02 -2.35
N CYS A 28 -22.26 1.45 -1.25
CA CYS A 28 -23.09 0.56 -0.43
C CYS A 28 -24.52 1.07 -0.20
N GLY A 29 -24.87 2.25 -0.71
CA GLY A 29 -26.19 2.86 -0.52
C GLY A 29 -26.46 3.39 0.89
N SER A 30 -25.54 3.24 1.85
CA SER A 30 -25.73 3.76 3.21
C SER A 30 -25.75 5.29 3.21
N VAL A 31 -26.70 5.87 3.95
CA VAL A 31 -26.70 7.31 4.25
C VAL A 31 -25.73 7.60 5.39
N PHE A 32 -24.92 8.65 5.27
CA PHE A 32 -24.06 9.13 6.34
C PHE A 32 -24.14 10.66 6.44
N ASP A 33 -24.04 11.15 7.67
CA ASP A 33 -24.07 12.58 7.98
C ASP A 33 -22.67 13.20 7.83
N ILE A 34 -22.63 14.45 7.38
CA ILE A 34 -21.47 15.33 7.48
C ILE A 34 -21.84 16.42 8.49
N PHE A 35 -21.16 16.41 9.64
CA PHE A 35 -21.42 17.36 10.71
C PHE A 35 -20.66 18.68 10.50
N GLN A 36 -21.01 19.71 11.27
CA GLN A 36 -20.35 21.01 11.16
C GLN A 36 -18.87 20.93 11.54
N GLU A 37 -18.55 20.11 12.53
CA GLU A 37 -17.19 19.83 13.01
C GLU A 37 -16.33 19.18 11.93
N ASP A 38 -16.93 18.29 11.11
CA ASP A 38 -16.24 17.69 9.96
C ASP A 38 -15.87 18.76 8.93
N ILE A 39 -16.74 19.75 8.69
CA ILE A 39 -16.52 20.83 7.72
C ILE A 39 -15.39 21.74 8.20
N GLU A 40 -15.35 22.05 9.49
CA GLU A 40 -14.26 22.81 10.10
C GLU A 40 -12.93 22.07 9.99
N PHE A 41 -12.95 20.75 10.19
CA PHE A 41 -11.79 19.89 9.98
C PHE A 41 -11.33 19.91 8.51
N TYR A 42 -12.26 19.77 7.54
CA TYR A 42 -11.93 19.82 6.11
C TYR A 42 -11.33 21.18 5.70
N LYS A 43 -11.82 22.28 6.28
CA LYS A 43 -11.25 23.63 6.07
C LYS A 43 -9.87 23.78 6.69
N MET A 44 -9.66 23.27 7.89
CA MET A 44 -8.37 23.33 8.58
C MET A 44 -7.28 22.59 7.81
N PHE A 45 -7.57 21.39 7.32
CA PHE A 45 -6.62 20.56 6.58
C PHE A 45 -6.58 20.83 5.07
N LYS A 46 -7.46 21.70 4.56
CA LYS A 46 -7.65 21.97 3.12
C LYS A 46 -7.85 20.68 2.31
N VAL A 47 -8.75 19.83 2.78
CA VAL A 47 -9.08 18.54 2.13
C VAL A 47 -10.55 18.53 1.69
N PRO A 48 -10.88 17.85 0.59
CA PRO A 48 -12.27 17.74 0.15
C PRO A 48 -13.07 16.81 1.07
N PRO A 49 -14.40 16.99 1.16
CA PRO A 49 -15.25 16.10 1.93
C PRO A 49 -15.27 14.69 1.33
N PRO A 50 -15.54 13.65 2.14
CA PRO A 50 -15.55 12.29 1.66
C PRO A 50 -16.66 12.04 0.62
N THR A 51 -16.34 11.23 -0.38
CA THR A 51 -17.31 10.71 -1.35
C THR A 51 -17.99 9.43 -0.88
N LEU A 52 -17.36 8.70 0.03
CA LEU A 52 -17.84 7.42 0.55
C LEU A 52 -18.09 7.48 2.05
N CYS A 53 -18.96 6.60 2.54
CA CYS A 53 -19.18 6.43 3.97
C CYS A 53 -17.91 5.97 4.71
N PRO A 54 -17.83 6.17 6.04
CA PRO A 54 -16.67 5.77 6.84
C PRO A 54 -16.25 4.31 6.64
N ALA A 55 -17.22 3.38 6.56
CA ALA A 55 -16.97 1.96 6.37
C ALA A 55 -16.35 1.65 4.99
N CYS A 56 -16.88 2.20 3.90
CA CYS A 56 -16.31 2.00 2.57
C CYS A 56 -14.92 2.66 2.43
N ARG A 57 -14.70 3.82 3.07
CA ARG A 57 -13.36 4.43 3.14
C ARG A 57 -12.38 3.53 3.89
N LEU A 58 -12.82 2.92 5.00
CA LEU A 58 -12.02 1.96 5.74
C LEU A 58 -11.68 0.76 4.87
N GLN A 59 -12.65 0.15 4.19
CA GLN A 59 -12.41 -0.96 3.26
C GLN A 59 -11.37 -0.61 2.19
N ARG A 60 -11.46 0.58 1.56
CA ARG A 60 -10.46 1.01 0.56
C ARG A 60 -9.07 1.19 1.16
N ARG A 61 -8.96 1.76 2.36
CA ARG A 61 -7.68 1.88 3.08
C ARG A 61 -7.08 0.50 3.41
N MET A 62 -7.94 -0.44 3.80
CA MET A 62 -7.52 -1.80 4.13
C MET A 62 -7.27 -2.67 2.89
N GLY A 63 -7.86 -2.34 1.74
CA GLY A 63 -7.66 -3.10 0.50
C GLY A 63 -6.23 -3.04 -0.03
N TYR A 64 -5.50 -1.96 0.26
CA TYR A 64 -4.08 -1.85 -0.12
C TYR A 64 -3.12 -2.39 0.96
N ARG A 65 -3.54 -2.43 2.23
CA ARG A 65 -2.70 -2.89 3.34
C ARG A 65 -3.11 -4.30 3.75
N ASN A 66 -2.31 -5.30 3.40
CA ASN A 66 -2.44 -6.66 3.95
C ASN A 66 -2.02 -6.76 5.44
N ASN A 67 -1.89 -5.62 6.13
CA ASN A 67 -1.25 -5.51 7.44
C ASN A 67 -2.16 -5.90 8.62
N LEU A 68 -3.48 -5.99 8.43
CA LEU A 68 -4.37 -6.34 9.54
C LEU A 68 -4.32 -7.84 9.87
N TRP A 69 -3.99 -8.67 8.88
CA TRP A 69 -3.80 -10.11 9.02
C TRP A 69 -2.71 -10.55 8.06
N PRO A 70 -1.42 -10.33 8.37
CA PRO A 70 -0.35 -10.82 7.52
C PRO A 70 -0.35 -12.35 7.57
N ILE A 71 -0.92 -12.94 6.54
CA ILE A 71 -0.87 -14.38 6.31
C ILE A 71 0.49 -14.66 5.71
N PHE A 72 1.25 -15.52 6.38
CA PHE A 72 2.52 -15.99 5.89
C PHE A 72 2.34 -17.22 5.03
N TYR A 73 2.87 -17.16 3.82
CA TYR A 73 2.90 -18.27 2.87
C TYR A 73 4.34 -18.72 2.66
N LYS A 74 4.51 -19.98 2.29
CA LYS A 74 5.80 -20.49 1.80
C LYS A 74 5.80 -20.39 0.28
N LYS A 75 6.68 -19.56 -0.26
CA LYS A 75 6.84 -19.38 -1.70
C LYS A 75 8.27 -19.70 -2.12
N THR A 76 8.46 -20.29 -3.28
CA THR A 76 9.79 -20.61 -3.81
C THR A 76 10.50 -19.32 -4.21
N CYS A 77 11.74 -19.14 -3.77
CA CYS A 77 12.57 -18.02 -4.20
C CYS A 77 12.77 -18.07 -5.73
N SER A 78 12.57 -16.93 -6.38
CA SER A 78 12.70 -16.78 -7.84
C SER A 78 14.07 -16.21 -8.25
N ALA A 79 15.00 -16.07 -7.30
CA ALA A 79 16.35 -15.59 -7.57
C ALA A 79 17.16 -16.64 -8.36
N PRO A 80 18.07 -16.22 -9.25
CA PRO A 80 18.91 -17.15 -10.00
C PRO A 80 19.74 -18.06 -9.08
N GLY A 81 19.61 -19.38 -9.24
CA GLY A 81 20.34 -20.38 -8.45
C GLY A 81 19.74 -20.70 -7.08
N HIS A 82 18.59 -20.08 -6.74
CA HIS A 82 17.86 -20.33 -5.51
C HIS A 82 16.67 -21.25 -5.76
N HIS A 83 16.44 -22.20 -4.85
CA HIS A 83 15.36 -23.19 -4.93
C HIS A 83 14.67 -23.42 -3.58
N GLU A 84 15.08 -22.68 -2.56
CA GLU A 84 14.51 -22.74 -1.22
C GLU A 84 13.12 -22.11 -1.17
N LYS A 85 12.32 -22.60 -0.22
CA LYS A 85 11.04 -21.99 0.13
C LYS A 85 11.25 -20.94 1.20
N VAL A 86 10.92 -19.70 0.89
CA VAL A 86 10.98 -18.56 1.81
C VAL A 86 9.59 -18.26 2.37
N ILE A 87 9.57 -17.71 3.58
CA ILE A 87 8.36 -17.14 4.16
C ILE A 87 8.11 -15.81 3.45
N SER A 88 6.90 -15.60 2.98
CA SER A 88 6.49 -14.35 2.32
C SER A 88 5.04 -13.98 2.63
N SER A 89 4.68 -12.71 2.41
CA SER A 89 3.29 -12.23 2.47
C SER A 89 2.48 -12.55 1.21
N HIS A 90 3.12 -13.11 0.19
CA HIS A 90 2.54 -13.42 -1.11
C HIS A 90 2.22 -14.90 -1.21
N ALA A 91 1.01 -15.23 -1.63
CA ALA A 91 0.58 -16.61 -1.81
C ALA A 91 1.34 -17.29 -2.96
N GLU A 92 1.33 -18.63 -2.97
CA GLU A 92 2.06 -19.43 -3.97
C GLU A 92 1.51 -19.23 -5.39
N ASP A 93 0.22 -18.92 -5.52
CA ASP A 93 -0.49 -18.62 -6.76
C ASP A 93 -0.34 -17.16 -7.25
N ASP A 94 0.25 -16.29 -6.44
CA ASP A 94 0.50 -14.89 -6.82
C ASP A 94 1.55 -14.83 -7.96
N PRO A 95 1.30 -14.11 -9.08
CA PRO A 95 2.27 -13.97 -10.17
C PRO A 95 3.54 -13.19 -9.78
N ILE A 96 3.55 -12.49 -8.64
CA ILE A 96 4.70 -11.68 -8.19
C ILE A 96 5.90 -12.58 -7.87
N LYS A 97 7.05 -12.28 -8.48
CA LYS A 97 8.34 -12.95 -8.20
C LYS A 97 8.85 -12.51 -6.83
N ILE A 98 9.34 -13.47 -6.03
CA ILE A 98 9.87 -13.19 -4.70
C ILE A 98 11.35 -13.53 -4.63
N TYR A 99 12.16 -12.62 -4.09
CA TYR A 99 13.54 -12.88 -3.72
C TYR A 99 13.67 -13.04 -2.21
N ASP A 100 14.57 -13.91 -1.77
CA ASP A 100 14.90 -14.02 -0.37
C ASP A 100 15.57 -12.73 0.14
N TYR A 101 15.55 -12.55 1.45
CA TYR A 101 16.08 -11.35 2.09
C TYR A 101 17.56 -11.09 1.77
N ASN A 102 18.39 -12.13 1.72
CA ASN A 102 19.83 -11.96 1.52
C ASN A 102 20.12 -11.59 0.06
N PHE A 103 19.47 -12.26 -0.90
CA PHE A 103 19.62 -11.93 -2.31
C PHE A 103 19.07 -10.53 -2.63
N TRP A 104 17.91 -10.17 -2.07
CA TRP A 104 17.32 -8.85 -2.23
C TRP A 104 18.27 -7.71 -1.82
N HIS A 105 19.00 -7.91 -0.72
CA HIS A 105 19.95 -6.93 -0.18
C HIS A 105 21.39 -7.13 -0.67
N SER A 106 21.62 -8.06 -1.59
CA SER A 106 22.94 -8.29 -2.19
C SER A 106 23.13 -7.46 -3.45
N ASP A 107 24.38 -7.32 -3.87
CA ASP A 107 24.75 -6.70 -5.15
C ASP A 107 24.55 -7.65 -6.35
N ALA A 108 23.82 -8.76 -6.18
CA ALA A 108 23.60 -9.77 -7.21
C ALA A 108 22.51 -9.38 -8.23
N TRP A 109 21.79 -8.28 -8.00
CA TRP A 109 20.75 -7.79 -8.90
C TRP A 109 20.63 -6.26 -8.83
N GLU A 110 20.26 -5.64 -9.96
CA GLU A 110 20.10 -4.19 -10.06
C GLU A 110 18.63 -3.83 -10.34
N PRO A 111 17.98 -2.99 -9.52
CA PRO A 111 16.60 -2.58 -9.75
C PRO A 111 16.38 -1.88 -11.11
N MET A 112 17.42 -1.23 -11.64
CA MET A 112 17.37 -0.51 -12.91
C MET A 112 17.25 -1.45 -14.12
N ASP A 113 17.65 -2.72 -14.00
CA ASP A 113 17.52 -3.72 -15.07
C ASP A 113 16.05 -4.01 -15.41
N PHE A 114 15.14 -3.73 -14.47
CA PHE A 114 13.70 -3.90 -14.67
C PHE A 114 13.06 -2.70 -15.38
N GLY A 115 13.81 -1.64 -15.65
CA GLY A 115 13.34 -0.41 -16.28
C GLY A 115 12.63 -0.64 -17.61
N ARG A 116 11.54 0.11 -17.84
CA ARG A 116 10.77 0.07 -19.09
C ARG A 116 10.53 1.48 -19.61
N ASN A 117 10.50 1.61 -20.94
CA ASN A 117 10.09 2.86 -21.59
C ASN A 117 8.57 3.03 -21.48
N TYR A 118 8.12 4.26 -21.22
CA TYR A 118 6.69 4.56 -21.14
C TYR A 118 6.06 4.62 -22.53
N ASN A 119 4.97 3.89 -22.74
CA ASN A 119 4.19 3.93 -23.97
C ASN A 119 3.03 4.92 -23.86
N PHE A 120 3.06 6.01 -24.62
CA PHE A 120 2.00 7.02 -24.62
C PHE A 120 0.70 6.57 -25.30
N THR A 121 0.70 5.46 -26.04
CA THR A 121 -0.53 4.95 -26.71
C THR A 121 -1.39 4.09 -25.78
N GLU A 122 -0.85 3.65 -24.65
CA GLU A 122 -1.51 2.76 -23.71
C GLU A 122 -1.94 3.48 -22.43
N ASN A 123 -2.90 2.88 -21.71
CA ASN A 123 -3.34 3.42 -20.43
C ASN A 123 -2.23 3.29 -19.38
N PHE A 124 -1.96 4.39 -18.65
CA PHE A 124 -0.96 4.44 -17.58
C PHE A 124 -1.16 3.36 -16.52
N PHE A 125 -2.39 3.14 -16.05
CA PHE A 125 -2.64 2.21 -14.94
C PHE A 125 -2.42 0.75 -15.34
N SER A 126 -2.71 0.41 -16.60
CA SER A 126 -2.40 -0.93 -17.13
C SER A 126 -0.90 -1.17 -17.19
N GLN A 127 -0.16 -0.24 -17.79
CA GLN A 127 1.30 -0.33 -17.86
C GLN A 127 1.94 -0.36 -16.47
N PHE A 128 1.46 0.48 -15.55
CA PHE A 128 1.95 0.53 -14.18
C PHE A 128 1.67 -0.76 -13.42
N LYS A 129 0.49 -1.35 -13.58
CA LYS A 129 0.15 -2.63 -12.95
C LYS A 129 1.07 -3.75 -13.45
N ASP A 130 1.24 -3.86 -14.77
CA ASP A 130 2.07 -4.90 -15.37
C ASP A 130 3.56 -4.71 -15.04
N PHE A 131 4.01 -3.47 -14.91
CA PHE A 131 5.34 -3.13 -14.43
C PHE A 131 5.52 -3.50 -12.96
N ALA A 132 4.58 -3.12 -12.10
CA ALA A 132 4.61 -3.41 -10.67
C ALA A 132 4.64 -4.93 -10.39
N TRP A 133 3.92 -5.73 -11.16
CA TRP A 133 3.94 -7.20 -11.03
C TRP A 133 5.18 -7.87 -11.62
N TYR A 134 5.87 -7.19 -12.53
CA TYR A 134 7.09 -7.71 -13.13
C TYR A 134 8.31 -7.56 -12.21
N ILE A 135 8.35 -6.49 -11.42
CA ILE A 135 9.43 -6.24 -10.47
C ILE A 135 9.35 -7.28 -9.34
N PRO A 136 10.46 -7.96 -9.01
CA PRO A 136 10.48 -8.87 -7.88
C PRO A 136 10.23 -8.11 -6.58
N HIS A 137 9.62 -8.76 -5.59
CA HIS A 137 9.47 -8.23 -4.25
C HIS A 137 10.36 -9.02 -3.27
N VAL A 138 10.78 -8.37 -2.19
CA VAL A 138 11.44 -9.07 -1.08
C VAL A 138 10.44 -9.99 -0.38
N SER A 139 10.90 -11.14 0.10
CA SER A 139 10.06 -12.11 0.80
C SER A 139 9.44 -11.52 2.06
N LEU A 140 10.25 -10.89 2.91
CA LEU A 140 9.84 -10.18 4.12
C LEU A 140 10.79 -9.00 4.39
N TYR A 141 10.23 -7.86 4.78
CA TYR A 141 11.03 -6.77 5.33
C TYR A 141 11.33 -7.05 6.80
N LYS A 142 12.54 -7.52 7.11
CA LYS A 142 13.01 -7.76 8.49
C LYS A 142 14.26 -6.95 8.80
N ASP A 143 14.47 -6.67 10.09
CA ASP A 143 15.72 -6.08 10.56
C ASP A 143 16.84 -7.14 10.48
N PRO A 144 17.99 -6.83 9.84
CA PRO A 144 19.09 -7.78 9.68
C PRO A 144 19.73 -8.21 11.01
N LYS A 145 19.55 -7.42 12.08
CA LYS A 145 20.04 -7.75 13.44
C LYS A 145 19.07 -8.63 14.22
N GLY A 146 17.95 -9.03 13.61
CA GLY A 146 17.02 -9.97 14.20
C GLY A 146 17.68 -11.33 14.44
N VAL A 147 17.47 -11.90 15.62
CA VAL A 147 17.99 -13.23 15.99
C VAL A 147 16.80 -14.17 16.16
N ASN A 148 16.80 -15.31 15.46
CA ASN A 148 15.80 -16.37 15.59
C ASN A 148 14.35 -15.83 15.53
N SER A 149 14.03 -15.08 14.47
CA SER A 149 12.78 -14.30 14.35
C SER A 149 12.25 -14.30 12.91
N ASP A 150 11.98 -15.47 12.34
CA ASP A 150 11.71 -15.63 10.91
C ASP A 150 10.31 -15.19 10.45
N TYR A 151 9.32 -15.13 11.35
CA TYR A 151 7.95 -14.66 11.04
C TYR A 151 7.70 -13.23 11.52
N VAL A 152 8.73 -12.38 11.36
CA VAL A 152 8.66 -10.97 11.73
C VAL A 152 8.67 -10.11 10.48
N LEU A 153 7.61 -9.31 10.30
CA LEU A 153 7.48 -8.32 9.21
C LEU A 153 8.01 -6.94 9.57
N SER A 154 8.38 -6.75 10.84
CA SER A 154 8.70 -5.44 11.38
C SER A 154 9.20 -5.51 12.80
N GLY A 155 10.06 -4.57 13.18
CA GLY A 155 10.59 -4.46 14.52
C GLY A 155 12.06 -4.13 14.47
N LEU A 156 12.57 -3.51 15.53
CA LEU A 156 13.98 -3.16 15.66
C LEU A 156 14.68 -4.27 16.45
N GLN A 157 15.60 -4.98 15.80
CA GLN A 157 16.44 -6.03 16.38
C GLN A 157 15.65 -7.08 17.21
N PRO A 158 14.62 -7.74 16.63
CA PRO A 158 13.83 -8.74 17.34
C PRO A 158 14.71 -9.93 17.76
N LYS A 159 14.50 -10.46 18.96
CA LYS A 159 15.30 -11.59 19.49
C LYS A 159 14.37 -12.68 20.00
N ASN A 160 14.45 -13.86 19.39
CA ASN A 160 13.61 -15.02 19.69
C ASN A 160 12.10 -14.71 19.57
N CYS A 161 11.71 -13.86 18.63
CA CYS A 161 10.31 -13.50 18.41
C CYS A 161 9.66 -14.50 17.45
N TYR A 162 8.69 -15.26 17.94
CA TYR A 162 7.97 -16.21 17.10
C TYR A 162 7.15 -15.51 16.00
N TYR A 163 6.48 -14.39 16.31
CA TYR A 163 5.61 -13.67 15.38
C TYR A 163 5.54 -12.18 15.76
N SER A 164 5.71 -11.28 14.80
CA SER A 164 5.52 -9.83 15.01
C SER A 164 5.17 -9.09 13.72
N THR A 165 4.21 -8.18 13.82
CA THR A 165 3.56 -7.51 12.69
C THR A 165 3.15 -6.09 13.08
N VAL A 166 3.38 -5.08 12.22
CA VAL A 166 2.79 -3.74 12.42
C VAL A 166 1.39 -3.68 11.81
N PRO A 167 0.43 -2.99 12.44
CA PRO A 167 -0.71 -2.41 11.73
C PRO A 167 -0.31 -1.31 10.71
#